data_AF-A0A3D4FVV9-F1
#
_entry.id   AF-A0A3D4FVV9-F1
#
_cell.length_a   1.000
_cell.length_b   1.000
_cell.length_c   1.000
_cell.angle_alpha   90.00
_cell.angle_beta   90.00
_cell.angle_gamma   90.00
#
_symmetry.space_group_name_H-M   'P 1'
#
loop_
_entity.id
_entity.type
_entity.pdbx_description
1 polymer ?
#
loop_
_entity_poly.entity_id
_entity_poly.type
_entity_poly.pdbx_seq_one_letter_code
_entity_poly.pdbx_strand_id
1 'polypeptide(L)'
;MGLFGDQGDSVFRNVKRGVAVVAVNAVIAVLLQGVASAATPTVPTGLTATPGNKSVVLSWTASSNVPTDYIIQWSPDAFVSTTHRFFDGVSTATTATVTGLTNGTSYSFRVKGYNGDGTSDATAATAATPYSNHTPNDLAVFDACPASLVPAAGFTDHTSVDIDCVKYYGITKGTTATTYSPVDFVTRWQMALFLTRMAVPAGATLGTGADQGFTDIVGKSTEIQTAINQIKQLGITVGKTATTFAPDDYVTREEMALFISRLLKAVQVGPGGNWEYVSGNSGATEIKSIDTDHNYTDLGTVSLVETQTAIKSLWNLGVTEVTSATLYSPNVNISRLNMAQMMANALDHTNARPAGINIQGSTYSGTGSLEVTVSVTHRTAGFLPVVGSLVDSFKYQHVTTAGYSRFSADGSCAQTVASTVGLTRCYIDATDRATDAYGNIATFVEVVQSATYDLWAWTAASGTVYDDDIHGTDVSKITVISV
;
A
#
# COMPACT_ATOMS: atom_id res chain seq x y z
N MET A 1 -5.50 -108.74 -22.25
CA MET A 1 -6.21 -108.16 -23.40
C MET A 1 -7.72 -108.31 -23.17
N GLY A 2 -8.40 -107.53 -22.32
CA GLY A 2 -7.96 -106.56 -21.31
C GLY A 2 -9.17 -105.77 -20.81
N LEU A 3 -9.79 -106.25 -19.73
CA LEU A 3 -11.10 -105.85 -19.20
C LEU A 3 -11.13 -104.43 -18.62
N PHE A 4 -12.23 -103.74 -18.91
CA PHE A 4 -12.71 -102.45 -18.39
C PHE A 4 -13.37 -102.59 -17.00
N GLY A 5 -13.46 -101.47 -16.27
CA GLY A 5 -14.34 -101.26 -15.10
C GLY A 5 -13.53 -100.85 -13.86
N ASP A 6 -13.45 -99.60 -13.44
CA ASP A 6 -14.45 -98.68 -12.84
C ASP A 6 -14.53 -98.79 -11.30
N GLN A 7 -14.33 -97.63 -10.64
CA GLN A 7 -14.75 -97.20 -9.29
C GLN A 7 -14.22 -97.88 -8.01
N GLY A 8 -14.18 -97.09 -6.92
CA GLY A 8 -14.03 -97.51 -5.51
C GLY A 8 -12.75 -96.99 -4.87
N ASP A 9 -12.70 -95.84 -4.20
CA ASP A 9 -13.39 -95.44 -2.96
C ASP A 9 -12.88 -96.17 -1.70
N SER A 10 -12.48 -95.36 -0.71
CA SER A 10 -12.49 -95.66 0.73
C SER A 10 -11.90 -97.00 1.23
N VAL A 11 -10.71 -96.95 1.85
CA VAL A 11 -10.46 -97.64 3.14
C VAL A 11 -9.65 -96.78 4.10
N PHE A 12 -10.39 -96.03 4.90
CA PHE A 12 -10.04 -95.50 6.21
C PHE A 12 -9.73 -96.61 7.22
N ARG A 13 -8.57 -96.55 7.91
CA ARG A 13 -8.38 -96.59 9.40
C ARG A 13 -7.04 -97.22 9.81
N ASN A 14 -6.43 -96.60 10.81
CA ASN A 14 -5.34 -97.08 11.68
C ASN A 14 -3.88 -96.79 11.31
N VAL A 15 -3.48 -95.51 11.26
CA VAL A 15 -2.20 -95.06 11.90
C VAL A 15 -2.33 -93.58 12.34
N LYS A 16 -2.96 -93.33 13.50
CA LYS A 16 -2.88 -92.05 14.22
C LYS A 16 -2.56 -92.34 15.68
N ARG A 17 -1.29 -92.19 16.09
CA ARG A 17 -0.80 -91.90 17.46
C ARG A 17 0.73 -92.04 17.47
N GLY A 18 1.46 -90.94 17.52
CA GLY A 18 2.93 -91.00 17.67
C GLY A 18 3.75 -89.80 17.21
N VAL A 19 3.18 -88.61 17.00
CA VAL A 19 3.98 -87.40 16.74
C VAL A 19 3.45 -86.24 17.58
N ALA A 20 3.66 -86.35 18.89
CA ALA A 20 3.70 -85.25 19.83
C ALA A 20 5.01 -85.44 20.60
N VAL A 21 5.78 -84.37 20.82
CA VAL A 21 7.12 -84.32 21.46
C VAL A 21 8.30 -84.04 20.51
N VAL A 22 8.09 -83.26 19.44
CA VAL A 22 9.09 -82.27 18.97
C VAL A 22 8.40 -80.90 18.81
N ALA A 23 7.66 -80.53 19.84
CA ALA A 23 7.01 -79.22 20.01
C ALA A 23 7.82 -78.31 20.97
N VAL A 24 9.13 -78.53 21.10
CA VAL A 24 10.03 -77.76 22.01
C VAL A 24 11.37 -77.44 21.34
N ASN A 25 11.35 -77.11 20.05
CA ASN A 25 12.40 -76.29 19.40
C ASN A 25 11.82 -75.33 18.34
N ALA A 26 10.49 -75.26 18.22
CA ALA A 26 9.77 -74.34 17.33
C ALA A 26 9.15 -73.14 18.09
N VAL A 27 9.56 -72.89 19.34
CA VAL A 27 9.01 -71.81 20.20
C VAL A 27 10.08 -70.86 20.77
N ILE A 28 11.37 -71.00 20.38
CA ILE A 28 12.45 -70.02 20.66
C ILE A 28 13.06 -69.50 19.34
N ALA A 29 12.22 -69.26 18.34
CA ALA A 29 12.59 -68.51 17.13
C ALA A 29 11.42 -67.67 16.58
N VAL A 30 10.38 -67.44 17.41
CA VAL A 30 9.22 -66.58 17.12
C VAL A 30 8.99 -65.62 18.30
N LEU A 31 10.06 -65.00 18.79
CA LEU A 31 10.03 -63.85 19.73
C LEU A 31 11.28 -62.96 19.64
N LEU A 32 11.96 -62.94 18.49
CA LEU A 32 12.73 -61.77 18.06
C LEU A 32 11.84 -60.98 17.10
N GLN A 33 10.69 -60.51 17.59
CA GLN A 33 10.20 -59.24 17.06
C GLN A 33 11.36 -58.29 17.28
N GLY A 34 12.00 -57.84 16.20
CA GLY A 34 13.14 -56.96 16.28
C GLY A 34 12.78 -55.86 17.26
N VAL A 35 13.50 -55.79 18.38
CA VAL A 35 13.50 -54.58 19.18
C VAL A 35 13.89 -53.50 18.18
N ALA A 36 12.95 -52.63 17.81
CA ALA A 36 13.31 -51.43 17.07
C ALA A 36 14.38 -50.78 17.94
N SER A 37 15.64 -50.84 17.49
CA SER A 37 16.73 -50.24 18.25
C SER A 37 16.38 -48.78 18.40
N ALA A 38 16.23 -48.34 19.64
CA ALA A 38 16.11 -46.94 19.96
C ALA A 38 17.27 -46.20 19.27
N ALA A 39 16.96 -45.18 18.49
CA ALA A 39 17.88 -44.56 17.56
C ALA A 39 17.67 -43.05 17.59
N THR A 40 18.78 -42.32 17.58
CA THR A 40 18.74 -40.86 17.49
C THR A 40 18.02 -40.43 16.21
N PRO A 41 17.37 -39.25 16.22
CA PRO A 41 16.74 -38.71 15.01
C PRO A 41 17.76 -38.53 13.89
N THR A 42 17.32 -38.68 12.64
CA THR A 42 18.16 -38.24 11.51
C THR A 42 18.25 -36.73 11.48
N VAL A 43 19.23 -36.19 10.76
CA VAL A 43 19.33 -34.74 10.53
C VAL A 43 18.06 -34.25 9.84
N PRO A 44 17.38 -33.20 10.34
CA PRO A 44 16.28 -32.57 9.61
C PRO A 44 16.79 -32.04 8.26
N THR A 45 15.95 -31.95 7.24
CA THR A 45 16.38 -31.50 5.90
C THR A 45 15.54 -30.35 5.39
N GLY A 46 15.90 -29.72 4.26
CA GLY A 46 15.09 -28.67 3.65
C GLY A 46 14.82 -27.45 4.53
N LEU A 47 15.78 -27.08 5.40
CA LEU A 47 15.64 -25.88 6.23
C LEU A 47 15.56 -24.64 5.33
N THR A 48 14.52 -23.85 5.54
CA THR A 48 14.30 -22.54 4.93
C THR A 48 14.16 -21.51 6.05
N ALA A 49 14.55 -20.27 5.76
CA ALA A 49 14.50 -19.15 6.70
C ALA A 49 13.83 -17.95 6.02
N THR A 50 12.64 -17.58 6.47
CA THR A 50 11.87 -16.45 5.96
C THR A 50 11.97 -15.29 6.95
N PRO A 51 12.66 -14.19 6.61
CA PRO A 51 12.81 -13.07 7.52
C PRO A 51 11.50 -12.31 7.73
N GLY A 52 11.29 -11.84 8.96
CA GLY A 52 10.23 -10.90 9.35
C GLY A 52 10.77 -9.80 10.27
N ASN A 53 9.88 -9.04 10.90
CA ASN A 53 10.28 -7.97 11.82
C ASN A 53 10.79 -8.54 13.14
N LYS A 54 12.07 -8.29 13.44
CA LYS A 54 12.81 -8.77 14.62
C LYS A 54 12.69 -10.30 14.78
N SER A 55 12.48 -11.01 13.68
CA SER A 55 12.18 -12.43 13.68
C SER A 55 12.56 -13.12 12.37
N VAL A 56 12.68 -14.44 12.43
CA VAL A 56 12.82 -15.32 11.27
C VAL A 56 11.94 -16.54 11.47
N VAL A 57 11.06 -16.81 10.51
CA VAL A 57 10.27 -18.04 10.45
C VAL A 57 11.11 -19.11 9.77
N LEU A 58 11.43 -20.16 10.50
CA LEU A 58 12.13 -21.34 10.03
C LEU A 58 11.12 -22.42 9.68
N SER A 59 11.32 -23.12 8.57
CA SER A 59 10.57 -24.33 8.22
C SER A 59 11.51 -25.39 7.67
N TRP A 60 11.28 -26.66 8.01
CA TRP A 60 12.12 -27.78 7.59
C TRP A 60 11.30 -29.03 7.33
N THR A 61 11.95 -30.04 6.74
CA THR A 61 11.43 -31.39 6.58
C THR A 61 11.80 -32.22 7.80
N ALA A 62 10.82 -32.98 8.31
CA ALA A 62 10.98 -33.77 9.52
C ALA A 62 12.09 -34.83 9.41
N SER A 63 12.74 -35.12 10.55
CA SER A 63 13.64 -36.26 10.70
C SER A 63 12.88 -37.59 10.67
N SER A 64 13.54 -38.67 10.24
CA SER A 64 13.14 -40.04 10.61
C SER A 64 13.67 -40.39 12.02
N ASN A 65 13.21 -41.50 12.60
CA ASN A 65 13.31 -41.81 14.03
C ASN A 65 12.69 -40.68 14.87
N VAL A 66 11.35 -40.61 14.84
CA VAL A 66 10.48 -39.51 15.29
C VAL A 66 11.07 -38.69 16.46
N PRO A 67 11.41 -37.41 16.22
CA PRO A 67 11.81 -36.50 17.29
C PRO A 67 10.68 -36.26 18.29
N THR A 68 11.04 -36.11 19.57
CA THR A 68 10.17 -35.53 20.59
C THR A 68 10.34 -34.02 20.70
N ASP A 69 11.44 -33.46 20.17
CA ASP A 69 11.73 -32.03 20.14
C ASP A 69 12.61 -31.66 18.93
N TYR A 70 12.57 -30.40 18.49
CA TYR A 70 13.56 -29.85 17.58
C TYR A 70 14.34 -28.73 18.27
N ILE A 71 15.67 -28.87 18.31
CA ILE A 71 16.56 -27.86 18.90
C ILE A 71 16.90 -26.83 17.82
N ILE A 72 16.38 -25.62 17.97
CA ILE A 72 16.68 -24.48 17.08
C ILE A 72 17.90 -23.71 17.60
N GLN A 73 18.90 -23.57 16.74
CA GLN A 73 20.09 -22.77 17.02
C GLN A 73 20.24 -21.63 16.02
N TRP A 74 20.72 -20.50 16.51
CA TRP A 74 21.02 -19.33 15.69
C TRP A 74 22.35 -18.70 16.09
N SER A 75 22.94 -17.92 15.19
CA SER A 75 24.23 -17.28 15.40
C SER A 75 24.36 -15.99 14.58
N PRO A 76 24.89 -14.89 15.16
CA PRO A 76 25.23 -13.67 14.42
C PRO A 76 26.57 -13.78 13.66
N ASP A 77 27.37 -14.81 13.93
CA ASP A 77 28.73 -14.97 13.40
C ASP A 77 28.91 -16.28 12.61
N ALA A 78 27.84 -16.76 11.99
CA ALA A 78 27.80 -17.99 11.21
C ALA A 78 28.35 -19.23 11.95
N PHE A 79 28.10 -19.29 13.27
CA PHE A 79 28.56 -20.34 14.18
C PHE A 79 30.09 -20.46 14.29
N VAL A 80 30.84 -19.38 14.01
CA VAL A 80 32.31 -19.34 14.17
C VAL A 80 32.68 -19.41 15.64
N SER A 81 32.04 -18.61 16.49
CA SER A 81 32.31 -18.57 17.93
C SER A 81 31.04 -18.50 18.78
N THR A 82 29.95 -17.96 18.23
CA THR A 82 28.72 -17.72 18.96
C THR A 82 27.64 -18.71 18.52
N THR A 83 27.02 -19.38 19.49
CA THR A 83 25.84 -20.23 19.26
C THR A 83 24.80 -19.92 20.32
N HIS A 84 23.62 -19.50 19.88
CA HIS A 84 22.45 -19.34 20.73
C HIS A 84 21.44 -20.45 20.45
N ARG A 85 20.66 -20.81 21.45
CA ARG A 85 19.48 -21.67 21.32
C ARG A 85 18.24 -20.80 21.43
N PHE A 86 17.32 -20.93 20.50
CA PHE A 86 15.98 -20.38 20.66
C PHE A 86 15.14 -21.41 21.44
N PHE A 87 14.42 -20.96 22.46
CA PHE A 87 13.60 -21.82 23.29
C PHE A 87 12.13 -21.62 22.94
N ASP A 88 11.55 -22.56 22.20
CA ASP A 88 10.15 -22.63 21.79
C ASP A 88 9.34 -23.66 22.62
N GLY A 89 9.96 -24.22 23.66
CA GLY A 89 9.41 -25.32 24.45
C GLY A 89 9.84 -26.68 23.90
N VAL A 90 9.05 -27.72 24.19
CA VAL A 90 9.20 -29.05 23.58
C VAL A 90 8.18 -29.15 22.45
N SER A 91 8.66 -29.28 21.22
CA SER A 91 7.80 -29.21 20.04
C SER A 91 8.24 -30.17 18.93
N THR A 92 7.28 -30.89 18.35
CA THR A 92 7.49 -31.72 17.15
C THR A 92 7.12 -30.98 15.86
N ALA A 93 6.71 -29.71 15.96
CA ALA A 93 6.41 -28.89 14.79
C ALA A 93 7.65 -28.72 13.92
N THR A 94 7.49 -28.78 12.60
CA THR A 94 8.57 -28.55 11.64
C THR A 94 8.66 -27.09 11.22
N THR A 95 8.32 -26.20 12.14
CA THR A 95 8.36 -24.76 11.99
C THR A 95 8.64 -24.11 13.34
N ALA A 96 9.42 -23.03 13.34
CA ALA A 96 9.66 -22.22 14.52
C ALA A 96 9.92 -20.77 14.12
N THR A 97 9.40 -19.82 14.91
CA THR A 97 9.67 -18.39 14.70
C THR A 97 10.68 -17.92 15.73
N VAL A 98 11.93 -17.76 15.31
CA VAL A 98 12.97 -17.18 16.17
C VAL A 98 12.72 -15.69 16.29
N THR A 99 12.47 -15.20 17.51
CA THR A 99 12.14 -13.79 17.80
C THR A 99 13.25 -13.09 18.59
N GLY A 100 13.15 -11.77 18.76
CA GLY A 100 14.11 -10.97 19.52
C GLY A 100 15.40 -10.65 18.75
N LEU A 101 15.38 -10.81 17.43
CA LEU A 101 16.51 -10.52 16.54
C LEU A 101 16.57 -9.03 16.21
N THR A 102 17.73 -8.56 15.73
CA THR A 102 17.90 -7.17 15.29
C THR A 102 17.73 -7.06 13.78
N ASN A 103 16.84 -6.17 13.32
CA ASN A 103 16.66 -5.91 11.90
C ASN A 103 17.96 -5.39 11.26
N GLY A 104 18.23 -5.78 10.01
CA GLY A 104 19.45 -5.44 9.28
C GLY A 104 20.70 -6.23 9.68
N THR A 105 20.63 -7.06 10.74
CA THR A 105 21.73 -7.97 11.12
C THR A 105 21.48 -9.35 10.52
N SER A 106 22.46 -9.89 9.79
CA SER A 106 22.36 -11.26 9.24
C SER A 106 22.62 -12.29 10.33
N TYR A 107 21.76 -13.30 10.40
CA TYR A 107 21.89 -14.44 11.32
C TYR A 107 21.88 -15.75 10.55
N SER A 108 22.65 -16.72 11.01
CA SER A 108 22.65 -18.10 10.51
C SER A 108 21.85 -18.99 11.46
N PHE A 109 21.03 -19.88 10.90
CA PHE A 109 20.13 -20.77 11.62
C PHE A 109 20.41 -22.23 11.26
N ARG A 110 20.31 -23.13 12.24
CA ARG A 110 20.36 -24.59 12.04
C ARG A 110 19.46 -25.30 13.03
N VAL A 111 18.92 -26.45 12.64
CA VAL A 111 17.97 -27.22 13.46
C VAL A 111 18.51 -28.64 13.68
N LYS A 112 18.28 -29.20 14.87
CA LYS A 112 18.58 -30.61 15.21
C LYS A 112 17.31 -31.31 15.68
N GLY A 113 17.15 -32.59 15.34
CA GLY A 113 16.13 -33.44 15.96
C GLY A 113 16.61 -33.96 17.30
N TYR A 114 15.71 -34.06 18.28
CA TYR A 114 15.97 -34.64 19.60
C TYR A 114 14.89 -35.65 19.96
N ASN A 115 15.29 -36.77 20.56
CA ASN A 115 14.41 -37.70 21.26
C ASN A 115 15.10 -38.23 22.52
N GLY A 116 14.45 -39.16 23.23
CA GLY A 116 15.01 -39.78 24.44
C GLY A 116 16.34 -40.52 24.24
N ASP A 117 16.68 -40.87 22.99
CA ASP A 117 17.91 -41.59 22.64
C ASP A 117 19.08 -40.64 22.30
N GLY A 118 18.79 -39.35 22.05
CA GLY A 118 19.81 -38.32 21.85
C GLY A 118 19.43 -37.25 20.84
N THR A 119 20.45 -36.51 20.39
CA THR A 119 20.32 -35.39 19.45
C THR A 119 20.99 -35.74 18.11
N SER A 120 20.37 -35.39 17.00
CA SER A 120 20.96 -35.49 15.67
C SER A 120 22.10 -34.49 15.44
N ASP A 121 22.85 -34.66 14.35
CA ASP A 121 23.62 -33.56 13.78
C ASP A 121 22.68 -32.43 13.32
N ALA A 122 23.24 -31.23 13.14
CA ALA A 122 22.49 -30.07 12.68
C ALA A 122 22.29 -30.11 11.17
N THR A 123 21.19 -29.49 10.72
CA THR A 123 21.02 -29.12 9.31
C THR A 123 22.21 -28.26 8.84
N ALA A 124 22.41 -28.18 7.52
CA ALA A 124 23.18 -27.09 6.95
C ALA A 124 22.62 -25.74 7.43
N ALA A 125 23.51 -24.78 7.69
CA ALA A 125 23.09 -23.47 8.16
C ALA A 125 22.44 -22.68 7.01
N THR A 126 21.32 -22.02 7.29
CA THR A 126 20.67 -21.07 6.38
C THR A 126 20.74 -19.67 6.98
N ALA A 127 21.11 -18.67 6.19
CA ALA A 127 21.17 -17.28 6.64
C ALA A 127 19.88 -16.52 6.32
N ALA A 128 19.47 -15.64 7.21
CA ALA A 128 18.42 -14.66 6.96
C ALA A 128 18.70 -13.36 7.71
N THR A 129 18.26 -12.23 7.14
CA THR A 129 18.39 -10.90 7.73
C THR A 129 16.98 -10.36 8.03
N PRO A 130 16.55 -10.31 9.30
CA PRO A 130 15.29 -9.69 9.69
C PRO A 130 15.19 -8.23 9.20
N TYR A 131 13.98 -7.78 8.91
CA TYR A 131 13.71 -6.41 8.44
C TYR A 131 12.34 -5.94 8.93
N SER A 132 12.19 -4.63 9.08
CA SER A 132 10.90 -4.02 9.43
C SER A 132 9.91 -4.25 8.28
N ASN A 133 8.69 -4.71 8.58
CA ASN A 133 7.67 -5.07 7.59
C ASN A 133 6.30 -4.41 7.86
N HIS A 134 6.33 -3.14 8.26
CA HIS A 134 5.14 -2.32 8.45
C HIS A 134 4.47 -1.98 7.11
N THR A 135 3.20 -1.61 7.16
CA THR A 135 2.44 -1.06 6.04
C THR A 135 1.98 0.35 6.36
N PRO A 136 2.07 1.31 5.42
CA PRO A 136 1.43 2.61 5.58
C PRO A 136 -0.07 2.44 5.86
N ASN A 137 -0.58 3.19 6.82
CA ASN A 137 -1.94 3.06 7.33
C ASN A 137 -2.71 4.39 7.37
N ASP A 138 -2.07 5.49 6.99
CA ASP A 138 -2.68 6.83 6.92
C ASP A 138 -2.82 7.30 5.47
N LEU A 139 -3.17 6.39 4.55
CA LEU A 139 -3.31 6.68 3.13
C LEU A 139 -4.51 7.59 2.85
N ALA A 140 -4.41 8.42 1.80
CA ALA A 140 -5.57 9.12 1.27
C ALA A 140 -6.61 8.13 0.71
N VAL A 141 -7.88 8.48 0.85
CA VAL A 141 -9.02 7.68 0.37
C VAL A 141 -9.43 8.02 -1.07
N PHE A 142 -9.19 9.26 -1.50
CA PHE A 142 -9.58 9.77 -2.81
C PHE A 142 -8.38 10.38 -3.52
N ASP A 143 -8.34 10.20 -4.83
CA ASP A 143 -7.20 10.58 -5.65
C ASP A 143 -7.37 12.02 -6.14
N ALA A 144 -6.29 12.80 -6.10
CA ALA A 144 -6.17 14.04 -6.85
C ALA A 144 -5.99 13.75 -8.35
N CYS A 145 -5.50 12.56 -8.70
CA CYS A 145 -5.20 12.16 -10.08
C CYS A 145 -5.80 10.80 -10.47
N PRO A 146 -7.14 10.66 -10.51
CA PRO A 146 -7.77 9.44 -10.99
C PRO A 146 -7.33 9.12 -12.43
N ALA A 147 -6.85 7.90 -12.67
CA ALA A 147 -6.28 7.49 -13.97
C ALA A 147 -7.25 7.63 -15.15
N SER A 148 -8.56 7.59 -14.91
CA SER A 148 -9.59 7.78 -15.94
C SER A 148 -9.76 9.23 -16.41
N LEU A 149 -9.26 10.20 -15.64
CA LEU A 149 -9.46 11.63 -15.89
C LEU A 149 -8.17 12.37 -16.22
N VAL A 150 -7.03 11.81 -15.84
CA VAL A 150 -5.73 12.39 -16.10
C VAL A 150 -5.19 11.88 -17.45
N PRO A 151 -5.06 12.75 -18.46
CA PRO A 151 -4.48 12.36 -19.74
C PRO A 151 -2.96 12.21 -19.65
N ALA A 152 -2.38 11.43 -20.57
CA ALA A 152 -0.94 11.33 -20.70
C ALA A 152 -0.27 12.71 -20.91
N ALA A 153 0.87 12.94 -20.26
CA ALA A 153 1.59 14.21 -20.24
C ALA A 153 2.09 14.69 -21.62
N GLY A 154 2.20 13.75 -22.58
CA GLY A 154 2.72 14.01 -23.92
C GLY A 154 4.25 14.07 -24.01
N PHE A 155 4.98 13.72 -22.94
CA PHE A 155 6.43 13.53 -23.03
C PHE A 155 6.76 12.13 -23.55
N THR A 156 7.88 12.00 -24.28
CA THR A 156 8.22 10.77 -25.00
C THR A 156 9.12 9.81 -24.22
N ASP A 157 9.56 10.20 -23.01
CA ASP A 157 10.62 9.54 -22.24
C ASP A 157 10.16 8.99 -20.88
N HIS A 158 8.86 8.83 -20.67
CA HIS A 158 8.29 8.15 -19.49
C HIS A 158 6.95 7.49 -19.79
N THR A 159 6.48 6.67 -18.83
CA THR A 159 5.11 6.12 -18.78
C THR A 159 4.48 6.23 -17.39
N SER A 160 5.08 7.00 -16.48
CA SER A 160 4.58 7.18 -15.11
C SER A 160 3.34 8.08 -15.09
N VAL A 161 2.28 7.58 -14.46
CA VAL A 161 1.03 8.32 -14.18
C VAL A 161 1.25 9.48 -13.22
N ASP A 162 2.30 9.44 -12.40
CA ASP A 162 2.67 10.53 -11.49
C ASP A 162 3.19 11.74 -12.28
N ILE A 163 3.93 11.49 -13.36
CA ILE A 163 4.36 12.54 -14.30
C ILE A 163 3.16 13.12 -15.04
N ASP A 164 2.21 12.27 -15.45
CA ASP A 164 0.93 12.70 -16.03
C ASP A 164 0.16 13.61 -15.06
N CYS A 165 0.10 13.22 -13.78
CA CYS A 165 -0.53 13.98 -12.70
C CYS A 165 0.10 15.37 -12.52
N VAL A 166 1.43 15.45 -12.34
CA VAL A 166 2.08 16.76 -12.16
C VAL A 166 2.05 17.60 -13.45
N LYS A 167 1.92 17.00 -14.62
CA LYS A 167 1.70 17.74 -15.88
C LYS A 167 0.28 18.28 -15.96
N TYR A 168 -0.73 17.49 -15.59
CA TYR A 168 -2.13 17.86 -15.61
C TYR A 168 -2.41 19.11 -14.77
N TYR A 169 -1.84 19.18 -13.56
CA TYR A 169 -1.93 20.36 -12.70
C TYR A 169 -0.98 21.51 -13.10
N GLY A 170 -0.24 21.39 -14.22
CA GLY A 170 0.68 22.42 -14.68
C GLY A 170 1.91 22.62 -13.79
N ILE A 171 2.19 21.69 -12.88
CA ILE A 171 3.35 21.72 -11.99
C ILE A 171 4.64 21.62 -12.81
N THR A 172 4.68 20.69 -13.77
CA THR A 172 5.81 20.54 -14.69
C THR A 172 5.51 21.01 -16.12
N LYS A 173 6.54 21.58 -16.75
CA LYS A 173 6.56 21.89 -18.18
C LYS A 173 7.42 20.92 -19.00
N GLY A 174 8.12 20.00 -18.34
CA GLY A 174 9.19 19.21 -18.96
C GLY A 174 10.53 19.97 -18.97
N THR A 175 11.60 19.30 -19.40
CA THR A 175 12.88 19.93 -19.76
C THR A 175 12.82 20.49 -21.18
N THR A 176 11.99 19.90 -22.02
CA THR A 176 11.53 20.44 -23.30
C THR A 176 10.01 20.30 -23.40
N ALA A 177 9.42 20.72 -24.52
CA ALA A 177 7.99 20.51 -24.77
C ALA A 177 7.57 19.02 -24.80
N THR A 178 8.50 18.11 -25.16
CA THR A 178 8.22 16.68 -25.37
C THR A 178 9.12 15.77 -24.53
N THR A 179 9.91 16.31 -23.61
CA THR A 179 10.85 15.53 -22.79
C THR A 179 10.73 15.93 -21.33
N TYR A 180 10.62 14.95 -20.45
CA TYR A 180 10.55 15.16 -19.01
C TYR A 180 11.91 15.05 -18.32
N SER A 181 12.81 14.20 -18.82
CA SER A 181 14.09 13.80 -18.23
C SER A 181 13.95 13.14 -16.84
N PRO A 182 13.36 11.94 -16.71
CA PRO A 182 12.99 11.36 -15.41
C PRO A 182 14.17 11.09 -14.46
N VAL A 183 15.36 10.80 -15.00
CA VAL A 183 16.56 10.46 -14.21
C VAL A 183 17.42 11.67 -13.83
N ASP A 184 17.16 12.85 -14.41
CA ASP A 184 17.93 14.05 -14.09
C ASP A 184 17.61 14.51 -12.66
N PHE A 185 18.60 15.10 -11.99
CA PHE A 185 18.43 15.65 -10.65
C PHE A 185 17.76 17.03 -10.67
N VAL A 186 17.02 17.32 -9.60
CA VAL A 186 16.29 18.58 -9.45
C VAL A 186 17.15 19.59 -8.68
N THR A 187 17.38 20.76 -9.28
CA THR A 187 18.00 21.92 -8.60
C THR A 187 17.00 22.62 -7.68
N ARG A 188 17.49 23.32 -6.65
CA ARG A 188 16.64 24.00 -5.67
C ARG A 188 15.75 25.07 -6.27
N TRP A 189 16.20 25.79 -7.30
CA TRP A 189 15.32 26.74 -7.99
C TRP A 189 14.19 26.05 -8.77
N GLN A 190 14.46 24.88 -9.37
CA GLN A 190 13.42 24.10 -10.05
C GLN A 190 12.39 23.60 -9.05
N MET A 191 12.84 23.07 -7.91
CA MET A 191 11.99 22.66 -6.80
C MET A 191 11.09 23.80 -6.32
N ALA A 192 11.60 25.03 -6.19
CA ALA A 192 10.77 26.17 -5.79
C ALA A 192 9.62 26.45 -6.78
N LEU A 193 9.88 26.35 -8.09
CA LEU A 193 8.83 26.47 -9.10
C LEU A 193 7.82 25.33 -9.03
N PHE A 194 8.27 24.10 -8.78
CA PHE A 194 7.37 22.96 -8.63
C PHE A 194 6.46 23.12 -7.41
N LEU A 195 7.00 23.47 -6.25
CA LEU A 195 6.21 23.63 -5.03
C LEU A 195 5.23 24.79 -5.11
N THR A 196 5.61 25.93 -5.69
CA THR A 196 4.66 27.05 -5.87
C THR A 196 3.52 26.69 -6.80
N ARG A 197 3.80 25.98 -7.90
CA ARG A 197 2.76 25.50 -8.83
C ARG A 197 1.87 24.42 -8.22
N MET A 198 2.42 23.57 -7.34
CA MET A 198 1.65 22.57 -6.58
C MET A 198 0.79 23.22 -5.49
N ALA A 199 1.29 24.28 -4.85
CA ALA A 199 0.64 24.90 -3.71
C ALA A 199 -0.76 25.45 -4.05
N VAL A 200 -0.96 26.01 -5.25
CA VAL A 200 -2.25 26.56 -5.67
C VAL A 200 -3.36 25.49 -5.78
N PRO A 201 -3.23 24.42 -6.59
CA PRO A 201 -4.23 23.36 -6.63
C PRO A 201 -4.35 22.62 -5.29
N ALA A 202 -3.27 22.52 -4.50
CA ALA A 202 -3.32 21.95 -3.15
C ALA A 202 -4.16 22.79 -2.16
N GLY A 203 -4.50 24.05 -2.50
CA GLY A 203 -5.34 24.92 -1.68
C GLY A 203 -4.58 25.99 -0.89
N ALA A 204 -3.29 26.18 -1.15
CA ALA A 204 -2.51 27.29 -0.58
C ALA A 204 -2.82 28.61 -1.30
N THR A 205 -2.79 29.70 -0.55
CA THR A 205 -2.73 31.05 -1.13
C THR A 205 -1.27 31.50 -1.19
N LEU A 206 -0.75 31.73 -2.40
CA LEU A 206 0.61 32.25 -2.56
C LEU A 206 0.67 33.74 -2.16
N GLY A 207 1.72 34.11 -1.43
CA GLY A 207 2.02 35.52 -1.16
C GLY A 207 2.52 36.26 -2.40
N THR A 208 2.86 37.54 -2.24
CA THR A 208 3.31 38.40 -3.35
C THR A 208 4.69 38.02 -3.90
N GLY A 209 5.47 37.21 -3.15
CA GLY A 209 6.88 36.96 -3.46
C GLY A 209 7.79 38.16 -3.21
N ALA A 210 7.34 39.12 -2.39
CA ALA A 210 8.20 40.18 -1.85
C ALA A 210 9.47 39.60 -1.22
N ASP A 211 10.58 40.32 -1.34
CA ASP A 211 11.90 39.90 -0.90
C ASP A 211 11.89 39.34 0.55
N GLN A 212 12.47 38.16 0.72
CA GLN A 212 12.59 37.46 2.00
C GLN A 212 14.03 37.45 2.54
N GLY A 213 14.94 38.21 1.93
CA GLY A 213 16.31 38.43 2.43
C GLY A 213 17.36 37.46 1.88
N PHE A 214 17.02 36.65 0.88
CA PHE A 214 18.00 35.80 0.19
C PHE A 214 18.82 36.65 -0.78
N THR A 215 20.13 36.75 -0.55
CA THR A 215 21.01 37.61 -1.35
C THR A 215 21.52 36.92 -2.62
N ASP A 216 21.46 35.59 -2.67
CA ASP A 216 22.05 34.75 -3.72
C ASP A 216 21.08 34.41 -4.87
N ILE A 217 19.88 35.01 -4.89
CA ILE A 217 18.87 34.78 -5.93
C ILE A 217 18.78 35.91 -6.97
N VAL A 218 19.46 37.05 -6.75
CA VAL A 218 19.36 38.27 -7.58
C VAL A 218 19.69 38.02 -9.06
N GLY A 219 20.59 37.08 -9.34
CA GLY A 219 20.95 36.70 -10.72
C GLY A 219 19.97 35.75 -11.42
N LYS A 220 18.89 35.32 -10.77
CA LYS A 220 17.86 34.45 -11.35
C LYS A 220 16.74 35.25 -12.00
N SER A 221 15.90 34.58 -12.80
CA SER A 221 14.73 35.23 -13.38
C SER A 221 13.76 35.71 -12.31
N THR A 222 12.92 36.70 -12.63
CA THR A 222 11.87 37.19 -11.71
C THR A 222 10.94 36.06 -11.26
N GLU A 223 10.56 35.15 -12.14
CA GLU A 223 9.72 33.98 -11.79
C GLU A 223 10.39 33.11 -10.70
N ILE A 224 11.69 32.83 -10.85
CA ILE A 224 12.44 32.04 -9.87
C ILE A 224 12.55 32.78 -8.53
N GLN A 225 12.88 34.08 -8.56
CA GLN A 225 13.00 34.88 -7.34
C GLN A 225 11.66 34.97 -6.60
N THR A 226 10.57 35.24 -7.32
CA THR A 226 9.21 35.25 -6.77
C THR A 226 8.86 33.89 -6.16
N ALA A 227 9.11 32.79 -6.85
CA ALA A 227 8.79 31.46 -6.35
C ALA A 227 9.55 31.12 -5.06
N ILE A 228 10.86 31.42 -5.01
CA ILE A 228 11.70 31.21 -3.82
C ILE A 228 11.17 32.04 -2.64
N ASN A 229 10.82 33.30 -2.87
CA ASN A 229 10.25 34.16 -1.84
C ASN A 229 8.87 33.66 -1.37
N GLN A 230 8.02 33.18 -2.28
CA GLN A 230 6.70 32.64 -1.93
C GLN A 230 6.79 31.38 -1.06
N ILE A 231 7.67 30.42 -1.39
CA ILE A 231 7.84 29.23 -0.54
C ILE A 231 8.45 29.57 0.83
N LYS A 232 9.20 30.67 0.93
CA LYS A 232 9.70 31.18 2.22
C LYS A 232 8.58 31.85 3.03
N GLN A 233 7.71 32.64 2.38
CA GLN A 233 6.53 33.24 3.01
C GLN A 233 5.55 32.18 3.56
N LEU A 234 5.41 31.06 2.85
CA LEU A 234 4.60 29.91 3.29
C LEU A 234 5.28 29.05 4.36
N GLY A 235 6.52 29.36 4.75
CA GLY A 235 7.28 28.55 5.72
C GLY A 235 7.76 27.20 5.18
N ILE A 236 7.68 26.95 3.87
CA ILE A 236 8.10 25.71 3.23
C ILE A 236 9.64 25.59 3.25
N THR A 237 10.35 26.70 3.06
CA THR A 237 11.82 26.74 3.15
C THR A 237 12.30 27.72 4.20
N VAL A 238 13.45 27.43 4.80
CA VAL A 238 14.20 28.38 5.63
C VAL A 238 15.46 28.92 4.96
N GLY A 239 15.87 28.35 3.82
CA GLY A 239 17.19 28.54 3.21
C GLY A 239 18.23 27.53 3.72
N LYS A 240 19.44 27.53 3.12
CA LYS A 240 20.61 26.85 3.69
C LYS A 240 21.19 27.64 4.86
N THR A 241 21.07 28.97 4.78
CA THR A 241 21.32 29.92 5.87
C THR A 241 20.16 30.92 5.92
N ALA A 242 20.19 31.85 6.87
CA ALA A 242 19.20 32.93 6.93
C ALA A 242 19.16 33.82 5.66
N THR A 243 20.26 33.92 4.91
CA THR A 243 20.41 34.82 3.76
C THR A 243 20.82 34.10 2.46
N THR A 244 20.93 32.76 2.48
CA THR A 244 21.37 31.96 1.34
C THR A 244 20.39 30.83 1.05
N PHE A 245 19.85 30.79 -0.18
CA PHE A 245 18.96 29.72 -0.64
C PHE A 245 19.69 28.58 -1.36
N ALA A 246 20.83 28.88 -2.00
CA ALA A 246 21.62 28.04 -2.88
C ALA A 246 20.82 27.51 -4.09
N PRO A 247 20.36 28.37 -5.02
CA PRO A 247 19.40 27.97 -6.05
C PRO A 247 19.90 26.88 -7.00
N ASP A 248 21.21 26.84 -7.30
CA ASP A 248 21.81 25.91 -8.28
C ASP A 248 22.24 24.57 -7.69
N ASP A 249 22.22 24.43 -6.36
CA ASP A 249 22.48 23.14 -5.71
C ASP A 249 21.35 22.16 -6.03
N TYR A 250 21.69 20.86 -6.10
CA TYR A 250 20.69 19.80 -6.17
C TYR A 250 19.98 19.62 -4.83
N VAL A 251 18.71 19.22 -4.90
CA VAL A 251 17.89 18.88 -3.74
C VAL A 251 18.14 17.42 -3.36
N THR A 252 18.49 17.16 -2.10
CA THR A 252 18.55 15.79 -1.58
C THR A 252 17.15 15.26 -1.27
N ARG A 253 17.01 13.94 -1.18
CA ARG A 253 15.72 13.31 -0.86
C ARG A 253 15.18 13.75 0.49
N GLU A 254 16.04 13.84 1.49
CA GLU A 254 15.64 14.32 2.82
C GLU A 254 15.17 15.78 2.80
N GLU A 255 15.79 16.63 1.96
CA GLU A 255 15.32 18.01 1.77
C GLU A 255 13.96 18.03 1.08
N MET A 256 13.74 17.19 0.06
CA MET A 256 12.44 17.09 -0.60
C MET A 256 11.35 16.66 0.38
N ALA A 257 11.60 15.65 1.23
CA ALA A 257 10.66 15.25 2.26
C ALA A 257 10.30 16.40 3.20
N LEU A 258 11.28 17.20 3.61
CA LEU A 258 11.03 18.36 4.45
C LEU A 258 10.17 19.42 3.74
N PHE A 259 10.46 19.69 2.46
CA PHE A 259 9.66 20.64 1.67
C PHE A 259 8.21 20.19 1.49
N ILE A 260 7.98 18.92 1.11
CA ILE A 260 6.63 18.38 0.96
C ILE A 260 5.90 18.35 2.30
N SER A 261 6.54 17.89 3.37
CA SER A 261 5.93 17.89 4.71
C SER A 261 5.50 19.29 5.14
N ARG A 262 6.34 20.31 4.92
CA ARG A 262 5.98 21.70 5.27
C ARG A 262 4.90 22.27 4.36
N LEU A 263 4.88 21.92 3.06
CA LEU A 263 3.78 22.29 2.17
C LEU A 263 2.46 21.70 2.65
N LEU A 264 2.45 20.40 2.99
CA LEU A 264 1.26 19.70 3.51
C LEU A 264 0.72 20.33 4.81
N LYS A 265 1.61 20.86 5.66
CA LYS A 265 1.20 21.63 6.85
C LYS A 265 0.64 23.03 6.56
N ALA A 266 0.97 23.59 5.39
CA ALA A 266 0.55 24.93 4.99
C ALA A 266 -0.76 24.95 4.18
N VAL A 267 -1.32 23.77 3.88
CA VAL A 267 -2.55 23.64 3.08
C VAL A 267 -3.64 22.92 3.85
N GLN A 268 -4.86 23.10 3.38
CA GLN A 268 -6.00 22.40 3.95
C GLN A 268 -6.08 20.95 3.48
N VAL A 269 -6.50 20.08 4.39
CA VAL A 269 -6.85 18.69 4.07
C VAL A 269 -8.00 18.63 3.07
N GLY A 270 -7.79 17.85 2.00
CA GLY A 270 -8.84 17.58 1.02
C GLY A 270 -9.77 16.46 1.45
N PRO A 271 -10.83 16.18 0.68
CA PRO A 271 -11.70 15.04 0.92
C PRO A 271 -10.88 13.75 1.02
N GLY A 272 -11.04 12.98 2.10
CA GLY A 272 -10.36 11.69 2.27
C GLY A 272 -8.86 11.77 2.56
N GLY A 273 -8.28 12.97 2.72
CA GLY A 273 -6.91 13.12 3.17
C GLY A 273 -6.77 12.88 4.68
N ASN A 274 -5.66 12.27 5.10
CA ASN A 274 -5.33 12.16 6.52
C ASN A 274 -5.00 13.53 7.13
N TRP A 275 -5.39 13.72 8.38
CA TRP A 275 -5.10 14.93 9.15
C TRP A 275 -4.88 14.58 10.60
N GLU A 276 -4.11 15.42 11.27
CA GLU A 276 -3.83 15.29 12.69
C GLU A 276 -3.81 16.67 13.34
N TYR A 277 -4.05 16.72 14.66
CA TYR A 277 -3.89 17.97 15.40
C TYR A 277 -2.41 18.39 15.40
N VAL A 278 -2.15 19.70 15.24
CA VAL A 278 -0.79 20.26 15.32
C VAL A 278 -0.14 19.86 16.65
N SER A 279 -0.88 19.96 17.75
CA SER A 279 -0.48 19.51 19.08
C SER A 279 -1.67 19.01 19.90
N GLY A 280 -1.49 17.92 20.65
CA GLY A 280 -2.51 17.38 21.53
C GLY A 280 -3.70 16.79 20.76
N ASN A 281 -4.93 17.00 21.27
CA ASN A 281 -6.15 16.35 20.75
C ASN A 281 -7.24 17.36 20.33
N SER A 282 -6.89 18.65 20.17
CA SER A 282 -7.84 19.69 19.77
C SER A 282 -7.11 20.89 19.16
N GLY A 283 -7.82 21.70 18.37
CA GLY A 283 -7.31 22.93 17.79
C GLY A 283 -7.03 22.80 16.30
N ALA A 284 -6.01 23.53 15.81
CA ALA A 284 -5.61 23.49 14.42
C ALA A 284 -5.14 22.10 14.01
N THR A 285 -5.51 21.70 12.79
CA THR A 285 -5.09 20.44 12.18
C THR A 285 -4.13 20.71 11.03
N GLU A 286 -3.33 19.71 10.71
CA GLU A 286 -2.40 19.73 9.59
C GLU A 286 -2.38 18.34 8.92
N ILE A 287 -2.02 18.29 7.63
CA ILE A 287 -1.81 17.02 6.94
C ILE A 287 -0.47 16.44 7.43
N LYS A 288 -0.55 15.39 8.24
CA LYS A 288 0.60 14.59 8.70
C LYS A 288 0.12 13.21 9.15
N SER A 289 1.07 12.39 9.55
CA SER A 289 0.85 11.18 10.34
C SER A 289 1.59 11.32 11.67
N ILE A 290 1.00 10.83 12.76
CA ILE A 290 1.67 10.69 14.06
C ILE A 290 2.30 9.32 14.25
N ASP A 291 2.09 8.40 13.31
CA ASP A 291 2.64 7.06 13.37
C ASP A 291 4.15 7.08 13.15
N THR A 292 4.83 6.30 13.99
CA THR A 292 6.29 6.24 14.02
C THR A 292 6.85 5.04 13.26
N ASP A 293 5.97 4.16 12.80
CA ASP A 293 6.31 2.94 12.06
C ASP A 293 6.85 3.27 10.66
N HIS A 294 7.85 2.52 10.22
CA HIS A 294 8.44 2.59 8.88
C HIS A 294 9.34 1.39 8.60
N ASN A 295 9.67 1.18 7.32
CA ASN A 295 10.56 0.09 6.89
C ASN A 295 12.01 0.51 6.63
N TYR A 296 12.32 1.80 6.69
CA TYR A 296 13.65 2.32 6.43
C TYR A 296 14.69 1.96 7.50
N THR A 297 15.83 1.45 7.05
CA THR A 297 16.95 1.01 7.91
C THR A 297 18.06 2.04 8.04
N ASP A 298 18.04 3.10 7.23
CA ASP A 298 19.10 4.10 7.10
C ASP A 298 18.74 5.50 7.61
N LEU A 299 17.56 5.69 8.22
CA LEU A 299 17.15 6.99 8.78
C LEU A 299 18.05 7.47 9.94
N GLY A 300 18.79 6.57 10.59
CA GLY A 300 19.79 6.95 11.58
C GLY A 300 20.92 7.83 11.04
N THR A 301 21.08 7.92 9.71
CA THR A 301 22.04 8.82 9.05
C THR A 301 21.56 10.28 8.98
N VAL A 302 20.27 10.53 9.20
CA VAL A 302 19.66 11.87 9.16
C VAL A 302 19.87 12.57 10.50
N SER A 303 20.59 13.68 10.51
CA SER A 303 20.97 14.37 11.76
C SER A 303 19.83 15.16 12.40
N LEU A 304 18.91 15.69 11.60
CA LEU A 304 17.79 16.51 12.08
C LEU A 304 16.57 15.66 12.41
N VAL A 305 16.08 15.76 13.65
CA VAL A 305 14.88 15.05 14.11
C VAL A 305 13.65 15.46 13.30
N GLU A 306 13.50 16.75 12.97
CA GLU A 306 12.40 17.23 12.11
C GLU A 306 12.36 16.49 10.78
N THR A 307 13.52 16.29 10.15
CA THR A 307 13.64 15.60 8.87
C THR A 307 13.30 14.11 9.00
N GLN A 308 13.75 13.44 10.07
CA GLN A 308 13.33 12.06 10.34
C GLN A 308 11.82 11.95 10.53
N THR A 309 11.22 12.86 11.29
CA THR A 309 9.76 12.90 11.50
C THR A 309 9.02 13.16 10.18
N ALA A 310 9.52 14.07 9.33
CA ALA A 310 8.95 14.33 8.02
C ALA A 310 8.97 13.07 7.14
N ILE A 311 10.10 12.36 7.05
CA ILE A 311 10.22 11.14 6.24
C ILE A 311 9.25 10.06 6.72
N LYS A 312 9.15 9.83 8.04
CA LYS A 312 8.23 8.82 8.61
C LYS A 312 6.77 9.20 8.37
N SER A 313 6.43 10.47 8.61
CA SER A 313 5.08 10.96 8.34
C SER A 313 4.71 10.77 6.87
N LEU A 314 5.59 11.14 5.94
CA LEU A 314 5.33 10.96 4.51
C LEU A 314 5.25 9.49 4.10
N TRP A 315 5.98 8.59 4.77
CA TRP A 315 5.86 7.15 4.53
C TRP A 315 4.50 6.61 4.95
N ASN A 316 4.00 6.96 6.15
CA ASN A 316 2.68 6.53 6.64
C ASN A 316 1.53 7.10 5.81
N LEU A 317 1.70 8.32 5.27
CA LEU A 317 0.79 8.91 4.30
C LEU A 317 0.87 8.26 2.89
N GLY A 318 1.83 7.36 2.64
CA GLY A 318 2.05 6.80 1.30
C GLY A 318 2.64 7.78 0.28
N VAL A 319 3.15 8.93 0.74
CA VAL A 319 3.73 9.97 -0.12
C VAL A 319 5.12 9.58 -0.64
N THR A 320 5.86 8.73 0.06
CA THR A 320 7.15 8.26 -0.42
C THR A 320 7.00 7.31 -1.62
N GLU A 321 7.87 7.46 -2.62
CA GLU A 321 7.83 6.76 -3.92
C GLU A 321 7.72 5.23 -3.92
N VAL A 322 8.30 4.54 -2.92
CA VAL A 322 8.27 3.07 -2.83
C VAL A 322 8.01 2.66 -1.39
N THR A 323 6.80 2.17 -1.13
CA THR A 323 6.34 1.77 0.21
C THR A 323 7.03 0.52 0.73
N SER A 324 7.49 -0.36 -0.17
CA SER A 324 8.25 -1.58 0.14
C SER A 324 9.76 -1.38 0.31
N ALA A 325 10.26 -0.15 0.11
CA ALA A 325 11.69 0.12 0.21
C ALA A 325 12.16 0.03 1.67
N THR A 326 13.30 -0.63 1.87
CA THR A 326 13.98 -0.74 3.17
C THR A 326 15.10 0.28 3.35
N LEU A 327 15.41 1.05 2.31
CA LEU A 327 16.36 2.17 2.33
C LEU A 327 15.66 3.41 1.80
N TYR A 328 15.79 4.52 2.53
CA TYR A 328 15.30 5.82 2.08
C TYR A 328 16.35 6.57 1.24
N SER A 329 17.64 6.38 1.53
CA SER A 329 18.78 7.06 0.90
C SER A 329 18.74 8.60 1.04
N PRO A 330 18.71 9.16 2.27
CA PRO A 330 18.42 10.57 2.51
C PRO A 330 19.36 11.56 1.80
N ASN A 331 20.65 11.22 1.69
CA ASN A 331 21.70 12.08 1.13
C ASN A 331 21.78 12.04 -0.41
N VAL A 332 21.01 11.18 -1.08
CA VAL A 332 21.02 11.10 -2.54
C VAL A 332 20.20 12.26 -3.12
N ASN A 333 20.68 12.84 -4.23
CA ASN A 333 19.93 13.87 -4.95
C ASN A 333 18.64 13.29 -5.53
N ILE A 334 17.53 14.00 -5.39
CA ILE A 334 16.25 13.52 -5.89
C ILE A 334 16.19 13.63 -7.41
N SER A 335 15.77 12.53 -8.05
CA SER A 335 15.47 12.52 -9.48
C SER A 335 14.14 13.22 -9.75
N ARG A 336 13.94 13.70 -10.98
CA ARG A 336 12.68 14.31 -11.40
C ARG A 336 11.50 13.34 -11.32
N LEU A 337 11.71 12.05 -11.59
CA LEU A 337 10.66 11.03 -11.44
C LEU A 337 10.25 10.87 -9.99
N ASN A 338 11.20 10.70 -9.07
CA ASN A 338 10.92 10.53 -7.66
C ASN A 338 10.25 11.76 -7.04
N MET A 339 10.65 12.96 -7.47
CA MET A 339 9.96 14.19 -7.08
C MET A 339 8.50 14.20 -7.57
N ALA A 340 8.23 13.82 -8.82
CA ALA A 340 6.86 13.77 -9.34
C ALA A 340 5.99 12.77 -8.58
N GLN A 341 6.53 11.59 -8.25
CA GLN A 341 5.86 10.58 -7.41
C GLN A 341 5.47 11.16 -6.05
N MET A 342 6.43 11.77 -5.34
CA MET A 342 6.14 12.38 -4.04
C MET A 342 5.11 13.51 -4.14
N MET A 343 5.16 14.32 -5.19
CA MET A 343 4.21 15.42 -5.38
C MET A 343 2.81 14.91 -5.74
N ALA A 344 2.69 13.90 -6.61
CA ALA A 344 1.42 13.31 -6.99
C ALA A 344 0.72 12.68 -5.77
N ASN A 345 1.42 11.82 -5.03
CA ASN A 345 0.85 11.17 -3.83
C ASN A 345 0.52 12.20 -2.74
N ALA A 346 1.32 13.27 -2.60
CA ALA A 346 1.01 14.33 -1.67
C ALA A 346 -0.28 15.07 -2.02
N LEU A 347 -0.59 15.25 -3.32
CA LEU A 347 -1.81 15.95 -3.75
C LEU A 347 -3.09 15.23 -3.30
N ASP A 348 -3.09 13.91 -3.18
CA ASP A 348 -4.27 13.12 -2.76
C ASP A 348 -4.78 13.54 -1.38
N HIS A 349 -3.87 13.92 -0.47
CA HIS A 349 -4.19 14.44 0.86
C HIS A 349 -4.68 15.89 0.89
N THR A 350 -4.44 16.64 -0.18
CA THR A 350 -4.76 18.07 -0.29
C THR A 350 -6.09 18.30 -0.99
N ASN A 351 -6.51 19.57 -1.12
CA ASN A 351 -7.74 19.91 -1.81
C ASN A 351 -7.67 19.83 -3.36
N ALA A 352 -6.54 19.38 -3.93
CA ALA A 352 -6.35 19.27 -5.37
C ALA A 352 -7.26 18.21 -5.98
N ARG A 353 -8.12 18.58 -6.92
CA ARG A 353 -9.03 17.64 -7.60
C ARG A 353 -9.15 18.00 -9.09
N PRO A 354 -9.55 17.05 -9.95
CA PRO A 354 -9.72 17.30 -11.38
C PRO A 354 -10.68 18.47 -11.67
N ALA A 355 -10.47 19.13 -12.81
CA ALA A 355 -11.38 20.17 -13.30
C ALA A 355 -12.79 19.61 -13.57
N GLY A 356 -13.82 20.43 -13.39
CA GLY A 356 -15.22 20.04 -13.53
C GLY A 356 -15.77 19.36 -12.27
N ILE A 357 -16.94 18.74 -12.40
CA ILE A 357 -17.54 17.94 -11.33
C ILE A 357 -16.90 16.54 -11.32
N ASN A 358 -16.55 16.06 -10.13
CA ASN A 358 -15.87 14.79 -9.96
C ASN A 358 -16.45 14.02 -8.77
N ILE A 359 -16.96 12.81 -9.04
CA ILE A 359 -17.39 11.84 -8.01
C ILE A 359 -16.34 10.72 -7.88
N GLN A 360 -16.05 10.33 -6.64
CA GLN A 360 -15.16 9.22 -6.30
C GLN A 360 -15.75 8.40 -5.15
N GLY A 361 -15.45 7.10 -5.14
CA GLY A 361 -15.81 6.17 -4.06
C GLY A 361 -14.56 5.66 -3.34
N SER A 362 -14.68 5.38 -2.04
CA SER A 362 -13.60 4.79 -1.24
C SER A 362 -13.26 3.35 -1.63
N THR A 363 -14.17 2.70 -2.36
CA THR A 363 -13.96 1.39 -2.98
C THR A 363 -14.86 1.27 -4.21
N TYR A 364 -14.41 0.49 -5.20
CA TYR A 364 -15.13 0.23 -6.44
C TYR A 364 -15.55 -1.23 -6.60
N SER A 365 -15.05 -2.14 -5.75
CA SER A 365 -15.45 -3.54 -5.81
C SER A 365 -15.25 -4.31 -4.50
N GLY A 366 -16.08 -5.33 -4.25
CA GLY A 366 -15.97 -6.22 -3.09
C GLY A 366 -17.06 -7.29 -3.06
N THR A 367 -17.18 -8.03 -1.96
CA THR A 367 -18.14 -9.14 -1.81
C THR A 367 -19.22 -8.78 -0.79
N GLY A 368 -20.49 -9.04 -1.12
CA GLY A 368 -21.63 -8.88 -0.22
C GLY A 368 -22.27 -7.47 -0.22
N SER A 369 -22.41 -6.85 0.94
CA SER A 369 -22.90 -5.47 1.05
C SER A 369 -21.72 -4.56 1.31
N LEU A 370 -21.57 -3.50 0.49
CA LEU A 370 -20.48 -2.54 0.60
C LEU A 370 -21.01 -1.20 1.06
N GLU A 371 -20.37 -0.62 2.07
CA GLU A 371 -20.48 0.80 2.38
C GLU A 371 -19.38 1.54 1.61
N VAL A 372 -19.80 2.40 0.70
CA VAL A 372 -18.90 3.23 -0.11
C VAL A 372 -19.00 4.65 0.39
N THR A 373 -17.91 5.17 0.96
CA THR A 373 -17.81 6.61 1.24
C THR A 373 -17.57 7.32 -0.09
N VAL A 374 -18.46 8.26 -0.42
CA VAL A 374 -18.47 9.01 -1.68
C VAL A 374 -18.02 10.45 -1.42
N SER A 375 -17.15 10.94 -2.29
CA SER A 375 -16.75 12.35 -2.37
C SER A 375 -17.21 12.93 -3.69
N VAL A 376 -17.78 14.14 -3.66
CA VAL A 376 -18.02 14.94 -4.87
C VAL A 376 -17.36 16.30 -4.73
N THR A 377 -16.65 16.71 -5.78
CA THR A 377 -15.92 17.97 -5.83
C THR A 377 -16.22 18.70 -7.14
N HIS A 378 -16.11 20.03 -7.12
CA HIS A 378 -16.23 20.86 -8.31
C HIS A 378 -15.06 21.85 -8.38
N ARG A 379 -14.34 21.82 -9.50
CA ARG A 379 -13.23 22.72 -9.77
C ARG A 379 -13.40 23.44 -11.10
N THR A 380 -12.86 24.66 -11.16
CA THR A 380 -12.69 25.39 -12.42
C THR A 380 -11.67 24.70 -13.31
N ALA A 381 -11.56 25.11 -14.59
CA ALA A 381 -10.49 24.68 -15.48
C ALA A 381 -9.08 25.01 -14.96
N GLY A 382 -8.95 26.00 -14.06
CA GLY A 382 -7.70 26.35 -13.38
C GLY A 382 -7.49 25.61 -12.05
N PHE A 383 -8.25 24.54 -11.78
CA PHE A 383 -8.20 23.74 -10.56
C PHE A 383 -8.57 24.47 -9.27
N LEU A 384 -9.15 25.67 -9.37
CA LEU A 384 -9.66 26.41 -8.21
C LEU A 384 -11.04 25.89 -7.78
N PRO A 385 -11.35 25.89 -6.47
CA PRO A 385 -12.68 25.60 -5.94
C PRO A 385 -13.82 26.37 -6.62
N VAL A 386 -14.91 25.69 -6.97
CA VAL A 386 -16.18 26.35 -7.34
C VAL A 386 -17.10 26.30 -6.13
N VAL A 387 -17.40 27.46 -5.55
CA VAL A 387 -18.21 27.58 -4.32
C VAL A 387 -19.69 27.69 -4.68
N GLY A 388 -20.56 27.01 -3.92
CA GLY A 388 -22.01 27.16 -4.02
C GLY A 388 -22.68 26.44 -5.19
N SER A 389 -21.99 25.50 -5.84
CA SER A 389 -22.60 24.67 -6.89
C SER A 389 -23.56 23.66 -6.26
N LEU A 390 -24.84 23.73 -6.60
CA LEU A 390 -25.82 22.72 -6.21
C LEU A 390 -25.50 21.42 -6.95
N VAL A 391 -25.41 20.32 -6.21
CA VAL A 391 -25.06 19.00 -6.75
C VAL A 391 -26.19 18.03 -6.48
N ASP A 392 -26.80 17.53 -7.56
CA ASP A 392 -27.64 16.35 -7.50
C ASP A 392 -26.77 15.10 -7.64
N SER A 393 -27.12 14.06 -6.91
CA SER A 393 -26.49 12.75 -7.02
C SER A 393 -27.54 11.65 -7.02
N PHE A 394 -27.39 10.74 -7.98
CA PHE A 394 -28.32 9.66 -8.22
C PHE A 394 -27.57 8.38 -8.60
N LYS A 395 -28.25 7.25 -8.54
CA LYS A 395 -27.68 5.94 -8.79
C LYS A 395 -28.62 5.02 -9.56
N TYR A 396 -28.04 4.00 -10.17
CA TYR A 396 -28.76 2.95 -10.88
C TYR A 396 -28.15 1.60 -10.55
N GLN A 397 -28.99 0.67 -10.08
CA GLN A 397 -28.62 -0.73 -9.95
C GLN A 397 -28.74 -1.41 -11.32
N HIS A 398 -27.66 -2.02 -11.79
CA HIS A 398 -27.70 -2.83 -13.01
C HIS A 398 -28.57 -4.06 -12.75
N VAL A 399 -29.57 -4.25 -13.60
CA VAL A 399 -30.49 -5.38 -13.58
C VAL A 399 -30.58 -6.00 -14.97
N THR A 400 -30.87 -7.29 -15.04
CA THR A 400 -31.05 -8.03 -16.30
C THR A 400 -32.51 -8.07 -16.76
N THR A 401 -33.42 -7.45 -16.01
CA THR A 401 -34.84 -7.37 -16.34
C THR A 401 -35.04 -6.58 -17.65
N ALA A 402 -35.68 -7.21 -18.63
CA ALA A 402 -36.00 -6.55 -19.90
C ALA A 402 -36.86 -5.30 -19.68
N GLY A 403 -36.54 -4.22 -20.40
CA GLY A 403 -37.23 -2.94 -20.29
C GLY A 403 -36.71 -2.00 -19.20
N TYR A 404 -35.71 -2.41 -18.42
CA TYR A 404 -35.03 -1.53 -17.47
C TYR A 404 -33.80 -0.88 -18.10
N SER A 405 -33.66 0.42 -17.92
CA SER A 405 -32.53 1.20 -18.38
C SER A 405 -32.17 2.33 -17.39
N ARG A 406 -30.94 2.84 -17.53
CA ARG A 406 -30.47 4.03 -16.78
C ARG A 406 -31.28 5.25 -17.21
N PHE A 407 -31.34 5.45 -18.52
CA PHE A 407 -32.00 6.57 -19.19
C PHE A 407 -33.02 6.04 -20.20
N SER A 408 -34.07 6.82 -20.39
CA SER A 408 -35.08 6.62 -21.42
C SER A 408 -34.50 6.90 -22.80
N ALA A 409 -35.25 6.60 -23.86
CA ALA A 409 -34.82 6.87 -25.24
C ALA A 409 -34.71 8.37 -25.58
N ASP A 410 -35.26 9.23 -24.72
CA ASP A 410 -35.21 10.70 -24.81
C ASP A 410 -34.18 11.31 -23.85
N GLY A 411 -33.23 10.52 -23.35
CA GLY A 411 -32.17 10.98 -22.44
C GLY A 411 -32.61 11.19 -20.99
N SER A 412 -33.92 11.26 -20.71
CA SER A 412 -34.43 11.47 -19.35
C SER A 412 -34.12 10.30 -18.42
N CYS A 413 -33.97 10.58 -17.13
CA CYS A 413 -33.73 9.53 -16.14
C CYS A 413 -34.89 8.53 -16.03
N ALA A 414 -34.59 7.25 -16.26
CA ALA A 414 -35.55 6.15 -16.19
C ALA A 414 -35.59 5.52 -14.80
N GLN A 415 -34.97 4.35 -14.59
CA GLN A 415 -34.98 3.63 -13.31
C GLN A 415 -33.82 4.04 -12.37
N THR A 416 -33.28 5.24 -12.53
CA THR A 416 -32.39 5.82 -11.53
C THR A 416 -33.17 6.15 -10.26
N VAL A 417 -32.46 6.18 -9.13
CA VAL A 417 -32.97 6.62 -7.83
C VAL A 417 -32.02 7.68 -7.27
N ALA A 418 -32.51 8.54 -6.39
CA ALA A 418 -31.64 9.48 -5.69
C ALA A 418 -30.61 8.71 -4.83
N SER A 419 -29.44 9.31 -4.64
CA SER A 419 -28.46 8.87 -3.65
C SER A 419 -29.02 9.10 -2.23
N THR A 420 -28.30 8.66 -1.19
CA THR A 420 -28.60 8.94 0.22
C THR A 420 -28.68 10.44 0.51
N VAL A 421 -28.06 11.28 -0.33
CA VAL A 421 -28.02 12.74 -0.16
C VAL A 421 -28.70 13.51 -1.27
N GLY A 422 -29.01 12.87 -2.39
CA GLY A 422 -29.88 13.41 -3.42
C GLY A 422 -31.33 13.42 -2.92
N LEU A 423 -32.07 14.45 -3.29
CA LEU A 423 -33.46 14.60 -2.86
C LEU A 423 -34.39 14.29 -4.03
N THR A 424 -34.29 15.10 -5.08
CA THR A 424 -35.04 14.90 -6.32
C THR A 424 -34.09 14.33 -7.36
N ARG A 425 -34.25 13.04 -7.70
CA ARG A 425 -33.38 12.41 -8.70
C ARG A 425 -33.39 13.21 -10.00
N CYS A 426 -32.20 13.42 -10.56
CA CYS A 426 -32.02 13.99 -11.89
C CYS A 426 -32.60 15.39 -12.05
N TYR A 427 -32.57 16.20 -11.00
CA TYR A 427 -33.09 17.56 -11.01
C TYR A 427 -32.35 18.41 -9.99
N ILE A 428 -31.82 19.56 -10.43
CA ILE A 428 -31.18 20.50 -9.50
C ILE A 428 -32.25 21.33 -8.80
N ASP A 429 -32.40 21.13 -7.50
CA ASP A 429 -33.27 21.93 -6.64
C ASP A 429 -32.51 22.71 -5.57
N ALA A 430 -33.19 23.64 -4.91
CA ALA A 430 -32.58 24.50 -3.90
C ALA A 430 -32.20 23.77 -2.60
N THR A 431 -32.62 22.51 -2.46
CA THR A 431 -32.35 21.67 -1.28
C THR A 431 -31.20 20.69 -1.50
N ASP A 432 -30.70 20.56 -2.73
CA ASP A 432 -29.47 19.86 -3.03
C ASP A 432 -28.27 20.45 -2.27
N ARG A 433 -27.28 19.60 -2.01
CA ARG A 433 -26.06 20.04 -1.33
C ARG A 433 -25.27 20.97 -2.24
N ALA A 434 -24.94 22.13 -1.70
CA ALA A 434 -24.03 23.06 -2.36
C ALA A 434 -22.58 22.75 -1.99
N THR A 435 -21.65 22.95 -2.94
CA THR A 435 -20.21 22.91 -2.65
C THR A 435 -19.81 24.00 -1.67
N ASP A 436 -18.92 23.64 -0.74
CA ASP A 436 -18.39 24.54 0.28
C ASP A 436 -17.31 25.51 -0.27
N ALA A 437 -16.66 26.26 0.62
CA ALA A 437 -15.58 27.19 0.26
C ALA A 437 -14.37 26.52 -0.43
N TYR A 438 -14.24 25.21 -0.30
CA TYR A 438 -13.18 24.38 -0.88
C TYR A 438 -13.65 23.61 -2.12
N GLY A 439 -14.90 23.86 -2.55
CA GLY A 439 -15.47 23.27 -3.75
C GLY A 439 -15.89 21.81 -3.54
N ASN A 440 -16.16 21.40 -2.30
CA ASN A 440 -16.50 20.03 -1.95
C ASN A 440 -17.91 19.97 -1.37
N ILE A 441 -18.64 18.89 -1.61
CA ILE A 441 -19.78 18.55 -0.74
C ILE A 441 -19.28 17.65 0.39
N ALA A 442 -19.94 17.70 1.55
CA ALA A 442 -19.64 16.78 2.64
C ALA A 442 -19.78 15.33 2.16
N THR A 443 -18.77 14.50 2.44
CA THR A 443 -18.76 13.08 2.08
C THR A 443 -19.97 12.36 2.65
N PHE A 444 -20.44 11.33 1.97
CA PHE A 444 -21.62 10.56 2.37
C PHE A 444 -21.44 9.09 2.05
N VAL A 445 -22.23 8.23 2.69
CA VAL A 445 -22.12 6.78 2.52
C VAL A 445 -23.24 6.26 1.64
N GLU A 446 -22.86 5.47 0.64
CA GLU A 446 -23.76 4.69 -0.21
C GLU A 446 -23.64 3.21 0.10
N VAL A 447 -24.79 2.55 0.27
CA VAL A 447 -24.84 1.09 0.45
C VAL A 447 -25.11 0.44 -0.91
N VAL A 448 -24.19 -0.41 -1.34
CA VAL A 448 -24.25 -1.18 -2.58
C VAL A 448 -24.41 -2.67 -2.23
N GLN A 449 -25.53 -3.26 -2.60
CA GLN A 449 -25.89 -4.66 -2.30
C GLN A 449 -25.58 -5.56 -3.51
N SER A 450 -24.85 -6.68 -3.35
CA SER A 450 -24.51 -7.74 -4.35
C SER A 450 -25.05 -7.50 -5.77
N ALA A 451 -24.59 -6.41 -6.39
CA ALA A 451 -24.94 -5.97 -7.73
C ALA A 451 -23.94 -4.90 -8.16
N THR A 452 -23.99 -4.55 -9.44
CA THR A 452 -23.27 -3.40 -9.98
C THR A 452 -24.15 -2.16 -9.89
N TYR A 453 -23.60 -1.06 -9.38
CA TYR A 453 -24.25 0.24 -9.32
C TYR A 453 -23.45 1.26 -10.09
N ASP A 454 -24.15 2.09 -10.85
CA ASP A 454 -23.60 3.34 -11.35
C ASP A 454 -24.05 4.47 -10.44
N LEU A 455 -23.13 5.36 -10.06
CA LEU A 455 -23.41 6.55 -9.24
C LEU A 455 -22.97 7.78 -10.04
N TRP A 456 -23.82 8.79 -10.06
CA TRP A 456 -23.56 10.05 -10.74
C TRP A 456 -23.55 11.22 -9.77
N ALA A 457 -22.78 12.25 -10.13
CA ALA A 457 -22.92 13.58 -9.59
C ALA A 457 -22.99 14.59 -10.73
N TRP A 458 -23.96 15.48 -10.63
CA TRP A 458 -24.27 16.47 -11.66
C TRP A 458 -24.53 17.84 -11.04
N THR A 459 -24.23 18.91 -11.78
CA THR A 459 -24.50 20.28 -11.35
C THR A 459 -24.96 21.12 -12.54
N ALA A 460 -25.93 22.00 -12.29
CA ALA A 460 -26.47 22.96 -13.25
C ALA A 460 -27.17 24.09 -12.49
N ALA A 461 -27.84 25.00 -13.21
CA ALA A 461 -28.72 25.99 -12.58
C ALA A 461 -29.90 25.30 -11.89
N SER A 462 -30.36 25.84 -10.76
CA SER A 462 -31.57 25.35 -10.10
C SER A 462 -32.77 25.43 -11.04
N GLY A 463 -33.59 24.39 -11.05
CA GLY A 463 -34.69 24.22 -12.00
C GLY A 463 -34.36 23.39 -13.24
N THR A 464 -33.11 22.93 -13.38
CA THR A 464 -32.69 22.13 -14.55
C THR A 464 -32.89 20.64 -14.29
N VAL A 465 -33.48 19.94 -15.26
CA VAL A 465 -33.64 18.48 -15.26
C VAL A 465 -32.44 17.86 -15.99
N TYR A 466 -31.89 16.78 -15.45
CA TYR A 466 -30.83 16.03 -16.12
C TYR A 466 -31.39 15.27 -17.33
N ASP A 467 -30.69 15.38 -18.44
CA ASP A 467 -30.96 14.71 -19.70
C ASP A 467 -29.61 14.22 -20.25
N ASP A 468 -29.45 12.91 -20.43
CA ASP A 468 -28.19 12.29 -20.83
C ASP A 468 -27.75 12.69 -22.25
N ASP A 469 -28.69 13.00 -23.15
CA ASP A 469 -28.39 13.43 -24.52
C ASP A 469 -27.81 14.85 -24.55
N ILE A 470 -28.14 15.67 -23.54
CA ILE A 470 -27.71 17.07 -23.43
C ILE A 470 -26.50 17.21 -22.50
N HIS A 471 -26.52 16.52 -21.36
CA HIS A 471 -25.60 16.73 -20.23
C HIS A 471 -24.68 15.53 -19.96
N GLY A 472 -24.76 14.46 -20.76
CA GLY A 472 -23.96 13.24 -20.56
C GLY A 472 -22.44 13.43 -20.60
N THR A 473 -21.94 14.55 -21.12
CA THR A 473 -20.51 14.90 -21.10
C THR A 473 -20.08 15.73 -19.88
N ASP A 474 -21.04 16.36 -19.19
CA ASP A 474 -20.81 17.31 -18.10
C ASP A 474 -21.18 16.72 -16.73
N VAL A 475 -21.41 15.40 -16.68
CA VAL A 475 -21.69 14.62 -15.48
C VAL A 475 -20.46 13.82 -15.06
N SER A 476 -20.30 13.60 -13.75
CA SER A 476 -19.32 12.64 -13.24
C SER A 476 -19.99 11.33 -12.88
N LYS A 477 -19.34 10.21 -13.20
CA LYS A 477 -19.88 8.86 -12.94
C LYS A 477 -18.79 7.94 -12.41
N ILE A 478 -19.14 7.15 -11.40
CA ILE A 478 -18.40 5.95 -11.00
C ILE A 478 -19.27 4.70 -11.10
N THR A 479 -18.64 3.53 -11.21
CA THR A 479 -19.30 2.23 -11.16
C THR A 479 -18.72 1.43 -9.99
N VAL A 480 -19.58 0.91 -9.13
CA VAL A 480 -19.23 0.07 -7.97
C VAL A 480 -19.82 -1.32 -8.17
N ILE A 481 -19.01 -2.36 -7.97
CA ILE A 481 -19.39 -3.76 -8.17
C ILE A 481 -19.35 -4.50 -6.84
N SER A 482 -20.50 -4.91 -6.32
CA SER A 482 -20.53 -5.90 -5.24
C SER A 482 -20.94 -7.26 -5.79
N VAL A 483 -20.18 -8.31 -5.48
CA VAL A 483 -20.48 -9.70 -5.88
C VAL A 483 -21.06 -10.50 -4.73
#